data_AF-A0AAE5RVI0-F1
#
_entry.id   AF-A0AAE5RVI0-F1
#
_cell.length_a   1.000
_cell.length_b   1.000
_cell.length_c   1.000
_cell.angle_alpha   90.00
_cell.angle_beta   90.00
_cell.angle_gamma   90.00
#
_symmetry.space_group_name_H-M   'P 1'
#
loop_
_entity.id
_entity.type
_entity.pdbx_description
1 polymer ?
#
loop_
_entity_poly.entity_id
_entity_poly.type
_entity_poly.pdbx_seq_one_letter_code
_entity_poly.pdbx_strand_id
1 'polypeptide(L)' 'MTLSRTDAEIDERQEDFLTLINMLTYAEGVAETLGAPSASWYIDVAKQALQSALQNEMDVEFSNADIVNLASVRAGHC' A
#
# COMPACT_ATOMS: atom_id res chain seq x y z
N MET A 1 -5.57 -6.45 31.69
CA MET A 1 -4.44 -5.92 30.89
C MET A 1 -4.89 -5.91 29.45
N THR A 2 -5.26 -4.74 28.93
CA THR A 2 -5.58 -4.54 27.52
C THR A 2 -4.28 -4.49 26.75
N LEU A 3 -3.91 -5.60 26.12
CA LEU A 3 -2.83 -5.63 25.15
C LEU A 3 -3.27 -4.80 23.94
N SER A 4 -2.55 -3.70 23.72
CA SER A 4 -2.61 -2.88 22.52
C SER A 4 -2.38 -3.78 21.30
N ARG A 5 -3.47 -4.09 20.61
CA ARG A 5 -3.50 -4.97 19.42
C ARG A 5 -3.12 -4.18 18.17
N THR A 6 -2.07 -3.35 18.26
CA THR A 6 -1.61 -2.47 17.18
C THR A 6 -0.40 -3.01 16.42
N ASP A 7 0.21 -4.09 16.93
CA ASP A 7 1.18 -4.95 16.23
C ASP A 7 0.58 -6.35 16.07
N ALA A 8 -0.58 -6.46 15.42
CA ALA A 8 -0.93 -7.76 14.84
C ALA A 8 0.20 -8.08 13.85
N GLU A 9 0.98 -9.13 14.13
CA GLU A 9 2.17 -9.54 13.35
C GLU A 9 1.81 -9.52 11.86
N ILE A 10 2.22 -8.45 11.17
CA ILE A 10 2.12 -8.37 9.72
C ILE A 10 3.05 -9.45 9.20
N ASP A 11 2.49 -10.44 8.50
CA ASP A 11 3.31 -11.51 7.94
C ASP A 11 4.11 -11.02 6.73
N GLU A 12 5.13 -11.78 6.33
CA GLU A 12 6.04 -11.43 5.23
C GLU A 12 5.27 -11.09 3.93
N ARG A 13 4.14 -11.75 3.69
CA ARG A 13 3.33 -11.53 2.50
C ARG A 13 2.54 -10.21 2.59
N GLN A 14 2.01 -9.87 3.76
CA GLN A 14 1.38 -8.57 3.99
C GLN A 14 2.40 -7.43 3.94
N GLU A 15 3.65 -7.67 4.37
CA GLU A 15 4.74 -6.73 4.19
C GLU A 15 5.09 -6.50 2.71
N ASP A 16 5.08 -7.56 1.90
CA ASP A 16 5.26 -7.44 0.44
C ASP A 16 4.20 -6.54 -0.19
N PHE A 17 2.91 -6.74 0.16
CA PHE A 17 1.82 -5.90 -0.32
C PHE A 17 2.03 -4.42 0.04
N LEU A 18 2.33 -4.15 1.32
CA LEU A 18 2.55 -2.79 1.79
C LEU A 18 3.75 -2.13 1.11
N THR A 19 4.81 -2.89 0.87
CA THR A 19 6.00 -2.44 0.16
C THR A 19 5.69 -2.10 -1.30
N LEU A 20 4.97 -2.97 -2.00
CA LEU A 20 4.54 -2.72 -3.39
C LEU A 20 3.62 -1.51 -3.51
N ILE A 21 2.68 -1.34 -2.58
CA ILE A 21 1.79 -0.17 -2.53
C ILE A 21 2.60 1.12 -2.36
N ASN A 22 3.64 1.11 -1.52
CA ASN A 22 4.54 2.26 -1.36
C ASN A 22 5.30 2.59 -2.66
N MET A 23 5.89 1.57 -3.30
CA MET A 23 6.62 1.74 -4.56
C MET A 23 5.72 2.28 -5.68
N LEU A 24 4.48 1.79 -5.80
CA LEU A 24 3.52 2.27 -6.79
C LEU A 24 3.08 3.71 -6.51
N THR A 25 2.89 4.08 -5.25
CA THR A 25 2.57 5.46 -4.87
C THR A 25 3.69 6.42 -5.30
N TYR A 26 4.95 6.01 -5.13
CA TYR A 26 6.09 6.78 -5.64
C TYR A 26 6.08 6.87 -7.17
N ALA A 27 5.88 5.75 -7.87
CA ALA A 27 5.86 5.69 -9.34
C ALA A 27 4.73 6.55 -9.94
N GLU A 28 3.56 6.59 -9.29
CA GLU A 28 2.43 7.45 -9.66
C GLU A 28 2.82 8.92 -9.65
N GLY A 29 3.44 9.39 -8.56
CA GLY A 29 3.91 10.79 -8.45
C GLY A 29 4.99 11.14 -9.49
N VAL A 30 5.86 10.19 -9.86
CA VAL A 30 6.80 10.36 -10.97
C VAL A 30 6.06 10.49 -12.30
N ALA A 31 5.07 9.64 -12.57
CA ALA A 31 4.27 9.70 -13.80
C ALA A 31 3.48 11.01 -13.93
N GLU A 32 2.91 11.51 -12.83
CA GLU A 32 2.26 12.83 -12.78
C GLU A 32 3.25 13.96 -13.10
N THR A 33 4.44 13.93 -12.51
CA THR A 33 5.49 14.94 -12.74
C THR A 33 5.98 14.95 -14.19
N LEU A 34 6.00 13.80 -14.85
CA LEU A 34 6.36 13.65 -16.26
C LEU A 34 5.22 14.04 -17.22
N GLY A 35 4.04 14.39 -16.72
CA GLY A 35 2.88 14.69 -17.55
C GLY A 35 2.36 13.46 -18.30
N ALA A 36 2.46 12.28 -17.70
CA ALA A 36 2.03 10.99 -18.27
C ALA A 36 0.73 10.49 -17.58
N PRO A 37 -0.44 11.10 -17.87
CA PRO A 37 -1.68 10.82 -17.14
C PRO A 37 -2.18 9.38 -17.32
N SER A 38 -1.94 8.76 -18.48
CA SER A 38 -2.29 7.36 -18.69
C SER A 38 -1.46 6.43 -17.80
N ALA A 39 -0.16 6.69 -17.65
CA ALA A 39 0.70 5.90 -16.79
C ALA A 39 0.30 6.04 -15.31
N SER A 40 0.05 7.26 -14.83
CA SER A 40 -0.48 7.52 -13.49
C SER A 40 -1.78 6.74 -13.25
N TRP A 41 -2.73 6.77 -14.20
CA TRP A 41 -3.99 6.03 -14.09
C TRP A 41 -3.79 4.51 -13.96
N TYR A 42 -2.94 3.91 -14.81
CA TYR A 42 -2.67 2.47 -14.71
C TYR A 42 -1.98 2.08 -13.40
N ILE A 43 -1.12 2.94 -12.87
CA ILE A 43 -0.45 2.73 -11.57
C ILE A 43 -1.48 2.78 -10.44
N ASP A 44 -2.40 3.75 -10.46
CA ASP A 44 -3.47 3.85 -9.46
C ASP A 44 -4.38 2.62 -9.47
N VAL A 45 -4.77 2.13 -10.65
CA VAL A 45 -5.55 0.89 -10.78
C VAL A 45 -4.82 -0.32 -10.18
N ALA A 46 -3.51 -0.45 -10.43
CA ALA A 46 -2.71 -1.53 -9.84
C ALA A 46 -2.64 -1.41 -8.30
N LYS A 47 -2.46 -0.20 -7.77
CA LYS A 47 -2.44 0.08 -6.33
C LYS A 47 -3.77 -0.29 -5.67
N GLN A 48 -4.91 0.07 -6.28
CA GLN A 48 -6.24 -0.30 -5.77
C GLN A 48 -6.45 -1.81 -5.71
N ALA A 49 -5.97 -2.55 -6.72
CA ALA A 49 -6.05 -4.02 -6.73
C ALA A 49 -5.24 -4.65 -5.59
N LEU A 50 -4.03 -4.15 -5.31
CA LEU A 50 -3.20 -4.62 -4.20
C LEU A 50 -3.81 -4.27 -2.84
N GLN A 51 -4.38 -3.07 -2.70
CA GLN A 51 -5.09 -2.65 -1.48
C GLN A 51 -6.27 -3.58 -1.17
N SER A 52 -7.07 -3.91 -2.18
CA SER A 52 -8.20 -4.84 -2.02
C SER A 52 -7.72 -6.24 -1.64
N ALA A 53 -6.64 -6.74 -2.25
CA ALA A 53 -6.06 -8.03 -1.87
C ALA A 53 -5.58 -8.04 -0.40
N LEU A 54 -4.87 -6.99 0.03
CA LEU A 54 -4.38 -6.85 1.40
C LEU A 54 -5.52 -6.78 2.42
N GLN A 55 -6.58 -6.02 2.14
CA GLN A 55 -7.77 -5.94 3.01
C GLN A 55 -8.41 -7.31 3.22
N ASN A 56 -8.52 -8.11 2.16
CA ASN A 56 -9.05 -9.47 2.25
C ASN A 56 -8.16 -10.40 3.11
N GLU A 57 -6.86 -10.14 3.17
CA GLU A 57 -5.92 -10.96 3.95
C GLU A 57 -5.86 -10.59 5.42
N MET A 58 -6.06 -9.32 5.75
CA MET A 58 -5.95 -8.85 7.13
C MET A 58 -7.23 -9.06 7.95
N ASP A 59 -8.36 -9.45 7.32
CA ASP A 59 -9.70 -9.60 7.94
C ASP A 59 -10.12 -8.36 8.77
N VAL A 60 -9.59 -7.19 8.37
CA VAL A 60 -9.80 -5.90 9.00
C VAL A 60 -10.05 -4.87 7.90
N GLU A 61 -11.14 -4.13 8.02
CA GLU A 61 -11.42 -3.00 7.14
C GLU A 61 -10.49 -1.84 7.49
N PHE A 62 -9.41 -1.69 6.74
CA PHE A 62 -8.60 -0.48 6.74
C PHE A 62 -9.13 0.52 5.71
N SER A 63 -9.18 1.80 6.06
CA SER A 63 -9.40 2.82 5.03
C SER A 63 -8.19 2.88 4.10
N ASN A 64 -8.36 3.37 2.87
CA ASN A 64 -7.22 3.59 1.96
C ASN A 64 -6.13 4.47 2.59
N ALA A 65 -6.52 5.44 3.43
CA ALA A 65 -5.57 6.29 4.14
C ALA A 65 -4.74 5.48 5.16
N ASP A 66 -5.36 4.53 5.86
CA ASP A 66 -4.66 3.66 6.82
C ASP A 66 -3.65 2.76 6.10
N ILE A 67 -4.03 2.19 4.96
CA ILE A 67 -3.12 1.34 4.16
C ILE A 67 -1.95 2.15 3.62
N VAL A 68 -2.19 3.36 3.10
CA VAL A 68 -1.12 4.23 2.61
C VAL A 68 -0.18 4.64 3.76
N ASN A 69 -0.72 4.95 4.94
CA ASN A 69 0.09 5.25 6.12
C ASN A 69 0.92 4.02 6.55
N LEU A 70 0.33 2.83 6.61
CA LEU A 70 1.01 1.55 6.88
C LEU A 70 2.08 1.21 5.83
N ALA A 71 1.85 1.55 4.57
CA ALA A 71 2.80 1.34 3.47
C ALA A 71 3.97 2.34 3.54
N SER A 72 3.70 3.60 3.90
CA SER A 72 4.71 4.67 3.93
C SER A 72 5.84 4.44 4.93
N VAL A 73 5.58 3.69 6.01
CA VAL A 73 6.61 3.34 7.02
C VAL A 73 7.50 2.17 6.57
N ARG A 74 7.13 1.47 5.49
CA ARG A 74 7.87 0.34 4.92
C ARG A 74 8.62 0.84 3.69
N ALA A 75 9.92 1.03 3.85
CA ALA A 75 10.77 1.42 2.74
C ALA A 75 10.84 0.25 1.73
N GLY A 76 10.31 0.47 0.54
CA GLY A 76 10.66 -0.38 -0.60
C GLY A 76 12.12 -0.14 -0.96
N HIS A 77 12.94 -1.16 -0.83
CA HIS A 77 14.27 -1.13 -1.42
C HIS A 77 14.11 -1.35 -2.94
N CYS A 78 14.18 -0.27 -3.70
CA CYS A 78 14.36 -0.33 -5.16
C CYS A 78 15.81 -0.70 -5.50
#